data_AF-A0A968M8N2-F1
#
_entry.id   AF-A0A968M8N2-F1
#
_cell.length_a   1.000
_cell.length_b   1.000
_cell.length_c   1.000
_cell.angle_alpha   90.00
_cell.angle_beta   90.00
_cell.angle_gamma   90.00
#
_symmetry.space_group_name_H-M   'P 1'
#
loop_
_entity.id
_entity.type
_entity.pdbx_description
1 polymer ?
#
loop_
_entity_poly.entity_id
_entity_poly.type
_entity_poly.pdbx_seq_one_letter_code
_entity_poly.pdbx_strand_id
1 'polypeptide(L)'
;MDLCPRKGIKILTVYALSTENLTKRSPKEAKGLLKLIEETIRDDYGEFMRKRYQVKILGNKDGLPKSIIERFDEIEKENNIKNPTMLLQACINYGGQDEIVRSVKKLLNKGLELSVKT
;
A
#
# COMPACT_ATOMS: atom_id res chain seq x y z
N MET A 1 -8.22 4.05 -13.88
CA MET A 1 -7.34 5.00 -13.14
C MET A 1 -7.14 6.34 -13.86
N ASP A 2 -7.32 6.42 -15.18
CA ASP A 2 -7.00 7.62 -15.97
C ASP A 2 -7.91 8.83 -15.79
N LEU A 3 -9.07 8.64 -15.15
CA LEU A 3 -9.95 9.76 -14.85
C LEU A 3 -9.32 10.70 -13.81
N CYS A 4 -8.58 10.15 -12.83
CA CYS A 4 -8.02 10.92 -11.72
C CYS A 4 -7.06 12.02 -12.21
N PRO A 5 -6.00 11.73 -12.99
CA PRO A 5 -5.12 12.78 -13.49
C PRO A 5 -5.82 13.80 -14.40
N ARG A 6 -6.78 13.35 -15.23
CA ARG A 6 -7.57 14.23 -16.10
C ARG A 6 -8.45 15.22 -15.33
N LYS A 7 -8.81 14.89 -14.09
CA LYS A 7 -9.55 15.76 -13.17
C LYS A 7 -8.64 16.51 -12.19
N GLY A 8 -7.31 16.43 -12.36
CA GLY A 8 -6.34 17.08 -11.48
C GLY A 8 -6.13 16.37 -10.13
N ILE A 9 -6.69 15.16 -9.94
CA ILE A 9 -6.50 14.39 -8.72
C ILE A 9 -5.06 13.85 -8.70
N LYS A 10 -4.30 14.27 -7.69
CA LYS A 10 -2.89 13.93 -7.52
C LYS A 10 -2.63 12.68 -6.71
N ILE A 11 -3.58 12.27 -5.86
CA ILE A 11 -3.43 11.11 -4.98
C ILE A 11 -4.70 10.28 -5.09
N LEU A 12 -4.53 8.99 -5.36
CA LEU A 12 -5.59 7.99 -5.36
C LEU A 12 -5.21 6.89 -4.38
N THR A 13 -5.98 6.74 -3.31
CA THR A 13 -5.81 5.67 -2.33
C THR A 13 -6.90 4.63 -2.53
N VAL A 14 -6.53 3.37 -2.75
CA VAL A 14 -7.42 2.25 -2.98
C VAL A 14 -7.37 1.32 -1.79
N TYR A 15 -8.53 1.03 -1.20
CA TYR A 15 -8.63 0.05 -0.13
C TYR A 15 -8.71 -1.36 -0.73
N ALA A 16 -7.56 -2.00 -0.92
CA ALA A 16 -7.46 -3.28 -1.63
C ALA A 16 -7.74 -4.49 -0.73
N LEU A 17 -7.21 -4.49 0.51
CA LEU A 17 -7.41 -5.59 1.45
C LEU A 17 -7.27 -5.13 2.90
N SER A 18 -8.29 -5.35 3.72
CA SER A 18 -8.25 -5.03 5.16
C SER A 18 -7.63 -6.13 6.02
N THR A 19 -7.21 -5.76 7.23
CA THR A 19 -6.79 -6.70 8.29
C THR A 19 -7.86 -7.75 8.61
N GLU A 20 -9.14 -7.36 8.63
CA GLU A 20 -10.26 -8.27 8.91
C GLU A 20 -10.47 -9.26 7.77
N ASN A 21 -10.21 -8.84 6.52
CA ASN A 21 -10.32 -9.72 5.37
C ASN A 21 -9.27 -10.83 5.39
N LEU A 22 -8.08 -10.55 5.92
CA LEU A 22 -7.05 -11.58 6.08
C LEU A 22 -7.29 -12.49 7.29
N THR A 23 -7.84 -11.97 8.37
CA THR A 23 -8.01 -12.71 9.64
C THR A 23 -9.34 -13.45 9.75
N LYS A 24 -10.40 -12.99 9.08
CA LYS A 24 -11.75 -13.58 9.20
C LYS A 24 -12.16 -14.48 8.03
N ARG A 25 -11.47 -14.41 6.89
CA ARG A 25 -11.77 -15.28 5.72
C ARG A 25 -11.01 -16.59 5.82
N SER A 26 -11.43 -17.58 5.02
CA SER A 26 -10.71 -18.85 4.96
C SER A 26 -9.27 -18.64 4.46
N PRO A 27 -8.28 -19.42 4.94
CA PRO A 27 -6.88 -19.27 4.51
C PRO A 27 -6.71 -19.36 2.99
N LYS A 28 -7.51 -20.20 2.32
CA LYS A 28 -7.51 -20.36 0.86
C LYS A 28 -7.98 -19.09 0.15
N GLU A 29 -9.04 -18.48 0.64
CA GLU A 29 -9.59 -17.24 0.07
C GLU A 29 -8.64 -16.06 0.31
N ALA A 30 -8.13 -15.90 1.53
CA ALA A 30 -7.15 -14.86 1.87
C ALA A 30 -5.92 -14.94 0.95
N LYS A 31 -5.40 -16.15 0.72
CA LYS A 31 -4.30 -16.39 -0.23
C LYS A 31 -4.68 -16.04 -1.67
N GLY A 32 -5.91 -16.36 -2.09
CA GLY A 32 -6.43 -16.01 -3.42
C GLY A 32 -6.51 -14.50 -3.65
N LEU A 33 -7.00 -13.75 -2.67
CA LEU A 33 -7.08 -12.29 -2.74
C LEU A 33 -5.69 -11.65 -2.83
N LEU A 34 -4.74 -12.10 -2.02
CA LEU A 34 -3.36 -11.63 -2.06
C LEU A 34 -2.72 -11.89 -3.43
N LYS A 35 -2.91 -13.09 -3.98
CA LYS A 35 -2.42 -13.45 -5.31
C LYS A 35 -3.05 -12.57 -6.40
N LEU A 36 -4.36 -12.32 -6.33
CA LEU A 36 -5.06 -11.46 -7.29
C LEU A 36 -4.49 -10.03 -7.27
N ILE A 37 -4.20 -9.50 -6.08
CA ILE A 37 -3.60 -8.16 -5.93
C ILE A 37 -2.20 -8.14 -6.55
N GLU A 38 -1.38 -9.15 -6.27
CA GLU A 38 -0.04 -9.29 -6.84
C GLU A 38 -0.07 -9.34 -8.37
N GLU A 39 -0.95 -10.15 -8.95
CA GLU A 39 -1.13 -10.27 -10.40
C GLU A 39 -1.60 -8.96 -11.01
N THR A 40 -2.60 -8.30 -10.42
CA THR A 40 -3.12 -7.02 -10.91
C THR A 40 -2.03 -5.94 -10.93
N ILE A 41 -1.25 -5.82 -9.86
CA ILE A 41 -0.19 -4.81 -9.81
C ILE A 41 0.90 -5.14 -10.83
N ARG A 42 1.28 -6.42 -10.98
CA ARG A 42 2.29 -6.84 -11.97
C ARG A 42 1.83 -6.52 -13.40
N ASP A 43 0.60 -6.85 -13.73
CA ASP A 43 0.07 -6.74 -15.08
C ASP A 43 -0.11 -5.25 -15.49
N ASP A 44 -0.51 -4.40 -14.54
CA ASP A 44 -0.66 -2.95 -14.76
C ASP A 44 0.65 -2.14 -14.60
N TYR A 45 1.71 -2.73 -14.06
CA TYR A 45 2.94 -2.03 -13.68
C TYR A 45 3.58 -1.25 -14.84
N GLY A 46 3.68 -1.87 -16.01
CA GLY A 46 4.24 -1.23 -17.21
C GLY A 46 3.44 0.01 -17.62
N GLU A 47 2.13 -0.03 -17.44
CA GLU A 47 1.27 1.12 -17.69
C GLU A 47 1.46 2.23 -16.65
N PHE A 48 1.61 1.87 -15.36
CA PHE A 48 1.89 2.84 -14.30
C PHE A 48 3.19 3.59 -14.56
N MET A 49 4.25 2.89 -14.98
CA MET A 49 5.52 3.49 -15.36
C MET A 49 5.37 4.45 -16.55
N ARG A 50 4.70 4.01 -17.61
CA ARG A 50 4.43 4.83 -18.82
C ARG A 50 3.65 6.11 -18.48
N LYS A 51 2.67 6.01 -17.59
CA LYS A 51 1.82 7.13 -17.15
C LYS A 51 2.48 7.98 -16.05
N ARG A 52 3.66 7.58 -15.54
CA ARG A 52 4.37 8.19 -14.41
C ARG A 52 3.57 8.21 -13.10
N TYR A 53 2.79 7.15 -12.86
CA TYR A 53 2.16 6.94 -11.57
C TYR A 53 3.20 6.41 -10.60
N GLN A 54 3.34 7.09 -9.45
CA GLN A 54 4.12 6.56 -8.34
C GLN A 54 3.20 5.66 -7.49
N VAL A 55 3.64 4.45 -7.18
CA VAL A 55 2.92 3.41 -6.47
C VAL A 55 3.49 3.32 -5.07
N LYS A 56 2.61 3.25 -4.07
CA LYS A 56 2.97 2.95 -2.69
C LYS A 56 2.02 1.93 -2.08
N ILE A 57 2.58 1.04 -1.28
CA ILE A 57 1.80 0.07 -0.51
C ILE A 57 1.67 0.58 0.92
N LEU A 58 0.42 0.71 1.38
CA LEU A 58 0.07 1.08 2.74
C LEU A 58 -0.46 -0.14 3.50
N GLY A 59 -0.17 -0.22 4.79
CA GLY A 59 -0.68 -1.28 5.67
C GLY A 59 0.42 -2.00 6.43
N ASN A 60 0.09 -3.18 6.94
CA ASN A 60 1.01 -4.00 7.71
C ASN A 60 1.62 -5.12 6.84
N LYS A 61 2.94 -5.12 6.69
CA LYS A 61 3.65 -6.19 5.97
C LYS A 61 3.76 -7.47 6.80
N ASP A 62 3.56 -7.39 8.12
CA ASP A 62 3.60 -8.54 9.01
C ASP A 62 2.50 -9.55 8.66
N GLY A 63 2.87 -10.82 8.53
CA GLY A 63 1.96 -11.90 8.16
C GLY A 63 1.69 -12.04 6.66
N LEU A 64 2.22 -11.16 5.81
CA LEU A 64 2.19 -11.35 4.36
C LEU A 64 3.24 -12.40 3.93
N PRO A 65 2.97 -13.19 2.87
CA PRO A 65 3.96 -14.06 2.27
C PRO A 65 5.22 -13.28 1.83
N LYS A 66 6.40 -13.85 2.09
CA LYS A 66 7.69 -13.21 1.79
C LYS A 66 7.81 -12.78 0.33
N SER A 67 7.36 -13.62 -0.60
CA SER A 67 7.37 -13.31 -2.04
C SER A 67 6.59 -12.04 -2.39
N ILE A 68 5.46 -11.81 -1.70
CA ILE A 68 4.64 -10.62 -1.91
C ILE A 68 5.33 -9.38 -1.35
N ILE A 69 5.98 -9.50 -0.18
CA ILE A 69 6.74 -8.40 0.42
C ILE A 69 7.90 -8.00 -0.50
N GLU A 70 8.69 -8.98 -0.96
CA GLU A 70 9.79 -8.77 -1.89
C GLU A 70 9.31 -8.08 -3.18
N ARG A 71 8.17 -8.54 -3.72
CA ARG A 71 7.58 -7.94 -4.93
C ARG A 71 7.15 -6.49 -4.71
N PHE A 72 6.53 -6.17 -3.58
CA PHE A 72 6.14 -4.79 -3.25
C PHE A 72 7.36 -3.90 -3.08
N ASP A 73 8.41 -4.39 -2.43
CA ASP A 73 9.65 -3.64 -2.24
C ASP A 73 10.35 -3.36 -3.58
N GLU A 74 10.37 -4.32 -4.51
CA GLU A 74 10.85 -4.13 -5.88
C GLU A 74 10.07 -3.03 -6.60
N ILE A 75 8.73 -3.11 -6.58
CA ILE A 75 7.85 -2.13 -7.22
C ILE A 75 8.11 -0.73 -6.67
N GLU A 76 8.11 -0.56 -5.34
CA GLU A 76 8.32 0.74 -4.71
C GLU A 76 9.72 1.32 -5.00
N LYS A 77 10.74 0.46 -5.11
CA LYS A 77 12.11 0.85 -5.43
C LYS A 77 12.26 1.29 -6.88
N GLU A 78 11.78 0.47 -7.82
CA GLU A 78 11.88 0.74 -9.27
C GLU A 78 10.98 1.92 -9.69
N ASN A 79 9.87 2.12 -9.00
CA ASN A 79 8.88 3.16 -9.29
C ASN A 79 9.06 4.43 -8.44
N ASN A 80 10.26 4.68 -7.92
CA ASN A 80 10.56 5.92 -7.19
C ASN A 80 10.73 7.11 -8.15
N ILE A 81 9.60 7.67 -8.59
CA ILE A 81 9.54 8.71 -9.62
C ILE A 81 9.56 10.11 -9.00
N LYS A 82 10.46 10.98 -9.48
CA LYS A 82 10.42 12.41 -9.17
C LYS A 82 9.28 13.09 -9.94
N ASN A 83 8.49 13.91 -9.24
CA ASN A 83 7.33 14.63 -9.80
C ASN A 83 6.36 13.70 -10.56
N PRO A 84 5.73 12.73 -9.89
CA PRO A 84 4.78 11.83 -10.53
C PRO A 84 3.53 12.59 -10.99
N THR A 85 2.86 12.08 -12.03
CA THR A 85 1.59 12.64 -12.50
C THR A 85 0.47 12.38 -11.48
N MET A 86 0.56 11.24 -10.78
CA MET A 86 -0.33 10.82 -9.69
C MET A 86 0.41 9.87 -8.74
N LEU A 87 0.10 9.94 -7.45
CA LEU A 87 0.45 8.95 -6.44
C LEU A 87 -0.70 7.96 -6.28
N LEU A 88 -0.49 6.70 -6.66
CA LEU A 88 -1.39 5.58 -6.45
C LEU A 88 -0.98 4.85 -5.16
N GLN A 89 -1.87 4.76 -4.19
CA GLN A 89 -1.63 4.07 -2.94
C GLN A 89 -2.57 2.87 -2.83
N ALA A 90 -2.05 1.70 -2.53
CA ALA A 90 -2.85 0.50 -2.29
C ALA A 90 -2.76 0.10 -0.82
N CYS A 91 -3.89 0.08 -0.13
CA CYS A 91 -3.98 -0.39 1.25
C CYS A 91 -4.13 -1.91 1.27
N ILE A 92 -3.10 -2.63 1.72
CA ILE A 92 -3.02 -4.09 1.78
C ILE A 92 -2.70 -4.50 3.21
N ASN A 93 -3.50 -5.42 3.76
CA ASN A 93 -3.45 -5.74 5.20
C ASN A 93 -3.52 -4.46 6.05
N TYR A 94 -4.42 -3.57 5.66
CA TYR A 94 -4.53 -2.25 6.25
C TYR A 94 -5.66 -2.21 7.28
N GLY A 95 -5.38 -1.60 8.43
CA GLY A 95 -6.37 -1.18 9.41
C GLY A 95 -5.97 0.18 9.97
N GLY A 96 -6.88 1.16 9.94
CA GLY A 96 -6.53 2.54 10.36
C GLY A 96 -6.09 2.63 11.82
N GLN A 97 -6.76 1.90 12.71
CA GLN A 97 -6.37 1.83 14.13
C GLN A 97 -5.01 1.15 14.30
N ASP A 98 -4.77 0.06 13.57
CA ASP A 98 -3.47 -0.63 13.55
C ASP A 98 -2.34 0.30 13.08
N GLU A 99 -2.57 1.08 12.01
CA GLU A 99 -1.58 2.01 11.49
C GLU A 99 -1.21 3.10 12.51
N ILE A 100 -2.19 3.65 13.21
CA ILE A 100 -1.96 4.63 14.28
C ILE A 100 -1.10 3.99 15.38
N VAL A 101 -1.48 2.80 15.87
CA VAL A 101 -0.75 2.10 16.93
C VAL A 101 0.68 1.77 16.51
N ARG A 102 0.89 1.25 15.29
CA ARG A 102 2.24 0.97 14.76
C ARG A 102 3.08 2.23 14.63
N SER A 103 2.49 3.34 14.21
CA SER A 103 3.18 4.62 14.10
C SER A 103 3.61 5.16 15.46
N VAL A 104 2.72 5.14 16.45
CA VAL A 104 3.04 5.55 17.84
C VAL A 104 4.15 4.68 18.42
N LYS A 105 4.06 3.35 18.30
CA LYS A 105 5.12 2.43 18.74
C LYS A 105 6.48 2.76 18.09
N LYS A 106 6.50 3.08 16.79
CA LYS A 106 7.73 3.47 16.08
C LYS A 106 8.32 4.79 16.61
N LEU A 107 7.49 5.76 16.99
CA LEU A 107 7.94 7.03 17.56
C LEU A 107 8.53 6.82 18.96
N LEU A 108 7.83 6.05 19.82
CA LEU A 108 8.29 5.71 21.17
C LEU A 108 9.62 4.94 21.13
N ASN A 109 9.77 3.97 20.22
CA ASN A 109 11.03 3.23 20.05
C ASN A 109 12.20 4.11 19.58
N LYS A 110 11.90 5.28 19.00
CA LYS A 110 12.91 6.30 18.63
C LYS A 110 13.18 7.32 19.74
N GLY A 111 12.53 7.19 20.90
CA GLY A 111 12.66 8.13 22.01
C GLY A 111 12.03 9.50 21.74
N LEU A 112 11.09 9.59 20.78
CA LEU A 112 10.42 10.85 20.46
C LEU A 112 9.28 11.11 21.46
N GLU A 113 9.18 12.36 21.90
CA GLU A 113 8.10 12.81 22.78
C GLU A 113 6.79 12.93 22.00
N LEU A 114 5.71 12.40 22.57
CA LEU A 114 4.37 12.51 21.99
C LEU A 114 3.74 13.82 22.48
N SER A 115 3.50 14.76 21.55
CA SER A 115 2.85 16.03 21.84
C SER A 115 1.53 16.15 21.08
N VAL A 116 0.54 16.75 21.74
CA VAL A 116 -0.69 17.19 21.10
C VAL A 116 -0.49 18.64 20.68
N LYS A 117 -0.62 18.94 19.38
CA LYS A 117 -0.73 20.32 18.93
C LYS A 117 -2.18 20.78 19.13
N THR A 118 -2.38 21.59 20.17
CA THR A 118 -3.56 22.45 20.32
C THR A 118 -3.42 23.69 19.47
#